data_AF-A0A968TZF9-F1
#
_entry.id   AF-A0A968TZF9-F1
#
_cell.length_a   1.000
_cell.length_b   1.000
_cell.length_c   1.000
_cell.angle_alpha   90.00
_cell.angle_beta   90.00
_cell.angle_gamma   90.00
#
_symmetry.space_group_name_H-M   'P 1'
#
loop_
_entity.id
_entity.type
_entity.pdbx_description
1 polymer ?
#
loop_
_entity_poly.entity_id
_entity_poly.type
_entity_poly.pdbx_seq_one_letter_code
_entity_poly.pdbx_strand_id
1 'polypeptide(L)'
;MRLLFLTMDGTHGAALRQAAALLNQHYNLDLQLRLYNSTTLRTDDDWQRLAIDIAEADFVFGARLFSEDYVRPLLHALEQATCPVCIITSNPSLIRQTRIGKFVLQKSDEDKEPGFFKQVVSKLRPKGGASEIQRQMWLINNVGKLLKHLPGKARDIHSFISVHQYWLHCSSENLARMLCLLIDRYVPGYKGVLPVQDPILYPDVALLHPDAPTPSPTAPITRSGNVRGDRMQARDGSACSRCELSP
;
A
#
# COMPACT_ATOMS: atom_id res chain seq x y z
N MET A 1 6.52 -0.76 20.36
CA MET A 1 6.52 -1.61 19.14
C MET A 1 7.28 -0.93 18.03
N ARG A 2 7.96 -1.67 17.16
CA ARG A 2 8.85 -1.15 16.13
C ARG A 2 8.42 -1.67 14.76
N LEU A 3 7.95 -0.76 13.92
CA LEU A 3 7.56 -1.08 12.54
C LEU A 3 8.58 -0.48 11.58
N LEU A 4 9.15 -1.32 10.73
CA LEU A 4 10.19 -0.94 9.78
C LEU A 4 9.64 -0.88 8.37
N PHE A 5 9.92 0.22 7.67
CA PHE A 5 9.46 0.50 6.31
C PHE A 5 10.66 0.67 5.38
N LEU A 6 10.69 -0.14 4.31
CA LEU A 6 11.69 -0.11 3.25
C LEU A 6 11.07 0.42 1.96
N THR A 7 11.63 1.48 1.38
CA THR A 7 11.18 1.99 0.07
C THR A 7 12.31 2.70 -0.66
N MET A 8 12.23 2.90 -1.97
CA MET A 8 13.30 3.61 -2.70
C MET A 8 13.17 5.14 -2.60
N ASP A 9 11.95 5.65 -2.39
CA ASP A 9 11.64 7.08 -2.41
C ASP A 9 11.05 7.58 -1.07
N GLY A 10 11.11 8.89 -0.84
CA GLY A 10 10.61 9.51 0.39
C GLY A 10 9.12 9.89 0.36
N THR A 11 8.39 9.63 -0.73
CA THR A 11 7.09 10.28 -1.01
C THR A 11 6.03 9.98 0.05
N HIS A 12 6.03 8.77 0.60
CA HIS A 12 5.08 8.34 1.62
C HIS A 12 5.49 8.70 3.06
N GLY A 13 6.73 9.14 3.28
CA GLY A 13 7.32 9.23 4.61
C GLY A 13 6.58 10.21 5.54
N ALA A 14 6.12 11.35 5.01
CA ALA A 14 5.36 12.33 5.78
C ALA A 14 3.99 11.79 6.22
N ALA A 15 3.23 11.22 5.28
CA ALA A 15 1.91 10.64 5.56
C ALA A 15 2.00 9.47 6.54
N LEU A 16 3.04 8.63 6.44
CA LEU A 16 3.27 7.52 7.35
C LEU A 16 3.60 7.98 8.78
N ARG A 17 4.46 9.00 8.93
CA ARG A 17 4.77 9.61 10.23
C ARG A 17 3.53 10.24 10.87
N GLN A 18 2.73 10.95 10.07
CA GLN A 18 1.46 11.52 10.54
C GLN A 18 0.51 10.41 11.02
N ALA A 19 0.38 9.32 10.24
CA ALA A 19 -0.44 8.17 10.62
C ALA A 19 -0.02 7.57 11.97
N ALA A 20 1.27 7.31 12.17
CA ALA A 20 1.76 6.76 13.44
C ALA A 20 1.57 7.72 14.62
N ALA A 21 1.81 9.02 14.41
CA ALA A 21 1.58 10.02 15.47
C ALA A 21 0.11 10.04 15.92
N LEU A 22 -0.83 9.97 14.97
CA LEU A 22 -2.26 9.86 15.25
C LEU A 22 -2.59 8.60 16.06
N LEU A 23 -2.02 7.44 15.68
CA LEU A 23 -2.27 6.20 16.40
C LEU A 23 -1.68 6.19 17.81
N ASN A 24 -0.47 6.72 17.99
CA ASN A 24 0.15 6.89 19.30
C ASN A 24 -0.71 7.75 20.21
N GLN A 25 -1.19 8.90 19.70
CA GLN A 25 -2.03 9.80 20.47
C GLN A 25 -3.40 9.19 20.82
N HIS A 26 -4.06 8.56 19.85
CA HIS A 26 -5.45 8.12 20.00
C HIS A 26 -5.58 6.83 20.81
N TYR A 27 -4.63 5.89 20.65
CA TYR A 27 -4.68 4.58 21.28
C TYR A 27 -3.64 4.39 22.39
N ASN A 28 -2.93 5.47 22.77
CA ASN A 28 -1.86 5.47 23.76
C ASN A 28 -0.82 4.35 23.49
N LEU A 29 -0.32 4.31 22.26
CA LEU A 29 0.66 3.33 21.80
C LEU A 29 2.08 3.91 21.94
N ASP A 30 3.07 3.01 22.01
CA ASP A 30 4.49 3.32 21.78
C ASP A 30 4.90 2.75 20.40
N LEU A 31 4.26 3.22 19.32
CA LEU A 31 4.61 2.87 17.95
C LEU A 31 5.80 3.71 17.48
N GLN A 32 6.91 3.02 17.22
CA GLN A 32 8.13 3.58 16.66
C GLN A 32 8.24 3.17 15.19
N LEU A 33 8.31 4.15 14.30
CA LEU A 33 8.52 3.92 12.87
C LEU A 33 10.00 4.09 12.52
N ARG A 34 10.56 3.12 11.81
CA ARG A 34 11.86 3.21 11.14
C ARG A 34 11.62 3.23 9.64
N LEU A 35 12.08 4.27 8.95
CA LEU A 35 11.94 4.40 7.50
C LEU A 35 13.32 4.43 6.88
N TYR A 36 13.58 3.46 6.01
CA TYR A 36 14.81 3.37 5.23
C TYR A 36 14.50 3.51 3.74
N ASN A 37 15.31 4.32 3.08
CA ASN A 37 15.27 4.51 1.64
C ASN A 37 16.64 4.77 1.04
N SER A 38 16.67 5.05 -0.27
CA SER A 38 17.92 5.30 -1.00
C SER A 38 18.74 6.48 -0.46
N THR A 39 18.14 7.43 0.24
CA THR A 39 18.86 8.57 0.82
C THR A 39 19.41 8.27 2.21
N THR A 40 18.84 7.29 2.93
CA THR A 40 19.27 6.88 4.27
C THR A 40 20.21 5.67 4.26
N LEU A 41 20.30 4.93 3.16
CA LEU A 41 21.13 3.73 3.02
C LEU A 41 22.29 4.01 2.05
N ARG A 42 23.31 4.72 2.52
CA ARG A 42 24.42 5.18 1.66
C ARG A 42 25.78 4.64 2.05
N THR A 43 25.95 4.35 3.33
CA THR A 43 27.23 3.94 3.93
C THR A 43 27.10 2.56 4.56
N ASP A 44 28.22 1.89 4.80
CA ASP A 44 28.24 0.58 5.47
C ASP A 44 27.61 0.65 6.87
N ASP A 45 27.81 1.76 7.59
CA ASP A 45 27.19 2.01 8.90
C ASP A 45 25.66 2.04 8.79
N ASP A 46 25.10 2.61 7.72
CA ASP A 46 23.65 2.65 7.51
C ASP A 46 23.07 1.25 7.31
N TRP A 47 23.80 0.39 6.58
CA TRP A 47 23.42 -1.00 6.37
C TRP A 47 23.53 -1.84 7.65
N GLN A 48 24.54 -1.59 8.48
CA GLN A 48 24.66 -2.22 9.80
C GLN A 48 23.50 -1.82 10.72
N ARG A 49 23.15 -0.52 10.76
CA ARG A 49 21.98 -0.05 11.52
C ARG A 49 20.69 -0.68 11.02
N LEU A 50 20.50 -0.80 9.70
CA LEU A 50 19.35 -1.47 9.13
C LEU A 50 19.26 -2.93 9.59
N ALA A 51 20.38 -3.67 9.58
CA ALA A 51 20.38 -5.07 10.01
C ALA A 51 19.96 -5.23 11.48
N ILE A 52 20.42 -4.32 12.36
CA ILE A 52 20.01 -4.27 13.78
C ILE A 52 18.52 -3.96 13.88
N ASP A 53 18.05 -2.91 13.21
CA ASP A 53 16.65 -2.50 13.24
C ASP A 53 15.71 -3.59 12.68
N ILE A 54 16.15 -4.36 11.68
CA ILE A 54 15.40 -5.52 11.15
C ILE A 54 15.32 -6.65 12.18
N ALA A 55 16.41 -6.93 12.89
CA ALA A 55 16.45 -7.99 13.90
C ALA A 55 15.54 -7.67 15.10
N GLU A 56 15.38 -6.38 15.43
CA GLU A 56 14.58 -5.89 16.56
C GLU A 56 13.15 -5.45 16.17
N ALA A 57 12.78 -5.52 14.89
CA ALA A 57 11.46 -5.10 14.41
C ALA A 57 10.36 -6.06 14.87
N ASP A 58 9.17 -5.51 15.12
CA ASP A 58 7.94 -6.30 15.32
C ASP A 58 7.24 -6.61 13.99
N PHE A 59 7.52 -5.81 12.95
CA PHE A 59 7.03 -6.02 11.59
C PHE A 59 7.90 -5.27 10.57
N VAL A 60 8.20 -5.91 9.43
CA VAL A 60 8.90 -5.27 8.30
C VAL A 60 7.98 -5.18 7.10
N PHE A 61 7.84 -3.97 6.56
CA PHE A 61 7.14 -3.70 5.32
C PHE A 61 8.10 -3.16 4.26
N GLY A 62 7.93 -3.56 3.00
CA GLY A 62 8.71 -3.02 1.89
C GLY A 62 7.91 -2.82 0.60
N ALA A 63 8.19 -1.71 -0.09
CA ALA A 63 7.54 -1.40 -1.36
C ALA A 63 8.41 -0.55 -2.29
N ARG A 64 8.28 -0.77 -3.61
CA ARG A 64 9.01 -0.08 -4.69
C ARG A 64 10.53 -0.32 -4.68
N LEU A 65 10.98 -1.49 -4.24
CA LEU A 65 12.40 -1.87 -4.14
C LEU A 65 12.86 -2.56 -5.43
N PHE A 66 13.35 -1.79 -6.41
CA PHE A 66 13.71 -2.30 -7.74
C PHE A 66 15.19 -2.16 -8.11
N SER A 67 15.96 -1.35 -7.39
CA SER A 67 17.38 -1.14 -7.72
C SER A 67 18.21 -2.37 -7.34
N GLU A 68 18.97 -2.89 -8.30
CA GLU A 68 19.83 -4.07 -8.10
C GLU A 68 20.88 -3.86 -7.00
N ASP A 69 21.34 -2.62 -6.82
CA ASP A 69 22.28 -2.24 -5.76
C ASP A 69 21.70 -2.48 -4.35
N TYR A 70 20.37 -2.47 -4.22
CA TYR A 70 19.67 -2.66 -2.95
C TYR A 70 19.09 -4.06 -2.81
N VAL A 71 18.76 -4.73 -3.93
CA VAL A 71 18.08 -6.04 -3.90
C VAL A 71 18.91 -7.10 -3.17
N ARG A 72 20.19 -7.28 -3.52
CA ARG A 72 21.03 -8.31 -2.89
C ARG A 72 21.33 -8.01 -1.41
N PRO A 73 21.75 -6.79 -1.03
CA PRO A 73 21.98 -6.48 0.38
C PRO A 73 20.71 -6.61 1.22
N LEU A 74 19.55 -6.17 0.71
CA LEU A 74 18.28 -6.32 1.42
C LEU A 74 17.87 -7.78 1.59
N LEU A 75 18.10 -8.64 0.59
CA LEU A 75 17.86 -10.08 0.75
C LEU A 75 18.64 -10.64 1.94
N HIS A 76 19.92 -10.31 2.05
CA HIS A 76 20.76 -10.74 3.16
C HIS A 76 20.31 -10.17 4.50
N ALA A 77 19.99 -8.87 4.56
CA ALA A 77 19.50 -8.24 5.77
C ALA A 77 18.17 -8.86 6.25
N LEU A 78 17.26 -9.20 5.32
CA LEU A 78 15.97 -9.83 5.62
C LEU A 78 16.07 -11.27 6.13
N GLU A 79 17.23 -11.94 5.99
CA GLU A 79 17.48 -13.26 6.60
C GLU A 79 17.49 -13.18 8.14
N GLN A 80 17.84 -12.01 8.69
CA GLN A 80 17.88 -11.78 10.13
C GLN A 80 16.50 -11.47 10.73
N ALA A 81 15.50 -11.16 9.91
CA ALA A 81 14.16 -10.85 10.40
C ALA A 81 13.46 -12.09 10.98
N THR A 82 13.21 -12.06 12.29
CA THR A 82 12.40 -13.04 13.00
C THR A 82 10.91 -12.69 13.00
N CYS A 83 10.59 -11.42 12.73
CA CYS A 83 9.23 -10.93 12.64
C CYS A 83 8.58 -11.20 11.27
N PRO A 84 7.26 -10.96 11.14
CA PRO A 84 6.59 -10.97 9.86
C PRO A 84 7.19 -9.93 8.89
N VAL A 85 7.28 -10.31 7.61
CA VAL A 85 7.82 -9.48 6.53
C VAL A 85 6.80 -9.43 5.39
N CYS A 86 6.43 -8.24 4.94
CA CYS A 86 5.51 -8.05 3.82
C CYS A 86 6.13 -7.15 2.76
N ILE A 87 6.46 -7.71 1.60
CA ILE A 87 7.06 -6.99 0.49
C ILE A 87 6.10 -6.98 -0.70
N ILE A 88 5.75 -5.79 -1.16
CA ILE A 88 4.83 -5.58 -2.28
C ILE A 88 5.51 -4.76 -3.38
N THR A 89 5.00 -4.83 -4.62
CA THR A 89 5.37 -3.94 -5.74
C THR A 89 6.89 -3.64 -5.80
N SER A 90 7.72 -4.68 -5.85
CA SER A 90 9.19 -4.64 -5.75
C SER A 90 9.83 -5.71 -6.65
N ASN A 91 11.15 -5.84 -6.64
CA ASN A 91 11.85 -6.93 -7.32
C ASN A 91 11.26 -8.30 -6.90
N PRO A 92 11.01 -9.24 -7.84
CA PRO A 92 10.42 -10.55 -7.53
C PRO A 92 11.14 -11.33 -6.44
N SER A 93 12.47 -11.22 -6.35
CA SER A 93 13.27 -11.89 -5.31
C SER A 93 12.95 -11.38 -3.91
N LEU A 94 12.69 -10.07 -3.77
CA LEU A 94 12.27 -9.46 -2.51
C LEU A 94 10.81 -9.76 -2.20
N ILE A 95 9.90 -9.69 -3.19
CA ILE A 95 8.48 -10.04 -3.00
C ILE A 95 8.35 -11.47 -2.42
N ARG A 96 9.17 -12.41 -2.88
CA ARG A 96 9.21 -13.79 -2.37
C ARG A 96 9.60 -13.89 -0.89
N GLN A 97 10.25 -12.88 -0.30
CA GLN A 97 10.55 -12.87 1.14
C GLN A 97 9.31 -12.63 2.02
N THR A 98 8.15 -12.37 1.43
CA THR A 98 6.89 -12.17 2.16
C THR A 98 6.51 -13.40 2.98
N ARG A 99 6.36 -13.17 4.29
CA ARG A 99 5.92 -14.10 5.32
C ARG A 99 5.07 -13.36 6.35
N ILE A 100 3.75 -13.51 6.29
CA ILE A 100 2.81 -12.92 7.26
C ILE A 100 1.83 -13.96 7.75
N GLY A 101 1.81 -14.20 9.07
CA GLY A 101 0.99 -15.26 9.66
C GLY A 101 1.26 -16.62 9.01
N LYS A 102 0.22 -17.26 8.47
CA LYS A 102 0.30 -18.55 7.75
C LYS A 102 0.58 -18.40 6.25
N PHE A 103 0.71 -17.17 5.75
CA PHE A 103 0.97 -16.89 4.34
C PHE A 103 2.46 -16.62 4.10
N VAL A 104 3.11 -17.50 3.31
CA VAL A 104 4.54 -17.42 2.96
C VAL A 104 4.68 -17.57 1.44
N LEU A 105 5.53 -16.74 0.82
CA LEU A 105 5.68 -16.67 -0.64
C LEU A 105 7.01 -17.26 -1.17
N GLN A 106 7.94 -17.60 -0.29
CA GLN A 106 9.37 -17.87 -0.57
C GLN A 106 9.63 -19.13 -1.40
N LYS A 107 8.89 -20.21 -1.16
CA LYS A 107 8.96 -21.45 -1.97
C LYS A 107 7.71 -22.29 -1.77
N SER A 108 7.29 -22.95 -2.83
CA SER A 108 6.04 -23.71 -3.00
C SER A 108 5.65 -24.63 -1.84
N ASP A 109 4.51 -24.33 -1.20
CA ASP A 109 3.58 -25.35 -0.66
C ASP A 109 2.52 -25.72 -1.70
N GLU A 110 2.88 -25.67 -2.99
CA GLU A 110 1.95 -26.02 -4.08
C GLU A 110 1.42 -27.46 -3.97
N ASP A 111 2.08 -28.31 -3.20
CA ASP A 111 1.75 -29.72 -3.03
C ASP A 111 0.91 -30.02 -1.78
N LYS A 112 0.67 -29.04 -0.90
CA LYS A 112 -0.11 -29.22 0.35
C LYS A 112 -1.32 -28.29 0.49
N GLU A 113 -1.49 -27.35 -0.44
CA GLU A 113 -2.54 -26.33 -0.37
C GLU A 113 -3.84 -26.78 -1.08
N PRO A 114 -5.03 -26.44 -0.54
CA PRO A 114 -6.28 -26.60 -1.28
C PRO A 114 -6.23 -25.83 -2.60
N GLY A 115 -6.83 -26.39 -3.66
CA GLY A 115 -6.70 -25.88 -5.03
C GLY A 115 -7.04 -24.39 -5.20
N PHE A 116 -7.99 -23.87 -4.43
CA PHE A 116 -8.35 -22.46 -4.44
C PHE A 116 -7.21 -21.55 -3.95
N PHE A 117 -6.54 -21.89 -2.84
CA PHE A 117 -5.41 -21.11 -2.32
C PHE A 117 -4.23 -21.14 -3.28
N LYS A 118 -3.93 -22.31 -3.86
CA LYS A 118 -2.91 -22.44 -4.90
C LYS A 118 -3.19 -21.53 -6.11
N GLN A 119 -4.44 -21.43 -6.55
CA GLN A 119 -4.83 -20.52 -7.63
C GLN A 119 -4.70 -19.04 -7.26
N VAL A 120 -5.07 -18.64 -6.04
CA VAL A 120 -4.94 -17.25 -5.59
C VAL A 120 -3.47 -16.87 -5.43
N VAL A 121 -2.67 -17.69 -4.74
CA VAL A 121 -1.24 -17.45 -4.52
C VAL A 121 -0.47 -17.43 -5.84
N SER A 122 -0.75 -18.34 -6.76
CA SER A 122 -0.12 -18.34 -8.08
C SER A 122 -0.50 -17.13 -8.96
N LYS A 123 -1.64 -16.49 -8.70
CA LYS A 123 -2.03 -15.22 -9.34
C LYS A 123 -1.39 -14.00 -8.66
N LEU A 124 -1.06 -14.08 -7.37
CA LEU A 124 -0.38 -13.02 -6.61
C LEU A 124 1.13 -12.99 -6.85
N ARG A 125 1.73 -14.13 -7.20
CA ARG A 125 3.16 -14.20 -7.54
C ARG A 125 3.43 -13.40 -8.83
N PRO A 126 4.49 -12.58 -8.86
CA PRO A 126 4.86 -11.85 -10.06
C PRO A 126 5.24 -12.81 -11.18
N LYS A 127 4.61 -12.65 -12.35
CA LYS A 127 4.85 -13.46 -13.56
C LYS A 127 5.43 -12.66 -14.72
N GLY A 128 5.51 -11.33 -14.62
CA GLY A 128 5.98 -10.45 -15.67
C GLY A 128 4.90 -10.19 -16.74
N GLY A 129 4.81 -8.95 -17.21
CA GLY A 129 3.95 -8.54 -18.33
C GLY A 129 3.02 -7.35 -18.04
N ALA A 130 2.53 -6.69 -19.09
CA ALA A 130 1.69 -5.48 -19.01
C ALA A 130 0.31 -5.68 -18.35
N SER A 131 -0.14 -6.93 -18.16
CA SER A 131 -1.44 -7.27 -17.55
C SER A 131 -1.36 -7.56 -16.03
N GLU A 132 -0.18 -7.41 -15.42
CA GLU A 132 0.03 -7.77 -14.01
C GLU A 132 -0.76 -6.88 -13.04
N ILE A 133 -0.83 -5.57 -13.32
CA ILE A 133 -1.62 -4.61 -12.54
C ILE A 133 -3.12 -4.92 -12.61
N GLN A 134 -3.66 -5.22 -13.80
CA GLN A 134 -5.07 -5.57 -13.98
C GLN A 134 -5.43 -6.88 -13.27
N ARG A 135 -4.52 -7.86 -13.27
CA ARG A 135 -4.70 -9.14 -12.57
C ARG A 135 -4.67 -8.97 -11.06
N GLN A 136 -3.76 -8.16 -10.55
CA GLN A 136 -3.71 -7.78 -9.14
C GLN A 136 -4.99 -7.04 -8.75
N MET A 137 -5.47 -6.13 -9.59
CA MET A 137 -6.72 -5.40 -9.35
C MET A 137 -7.96 -6.29 -9.35
N TRP A 138 -8.02 -7.28 -10.25
CA TRP A 138 -9.11 -8.26 -10.24
C TRP A 138 -9.11 -9.09 -8.95
N LEU A 139 -7.94 -9.56 -8.50
CA LEU A 139 -7.80 -10.27 -7.22
C LEU A 139 -8.23 -9.38 -6.05
N ILE A 140 -7.76 -8.13 -6.05
CA ILE A 140 -8.06 -7.13 -5.03
C ILE A 140 -9.58 -6.89 -4.93
N ASN A 141 -10.26 -6.69 -6.06
CA ASN A 141 -11.68 -6.34 -6.09
C ASN A 141 -12.60 -7.54 -5.83
N ASN A 142 -12.22 -8.75 -6.24
CA ASN A 142 -13.11 -9.92 -6.25
C ASN A 142 -12.75 -11.00 -5.22
N VAL A 143 -11.47 -11.16 -4.88
CA VAL A 143 -11.01 -12.22 -3.97
C VAL A 143 -10.89 -11.69 -2.53
N GLY A 144 -10.50 -10.42 -2.35
CA GLY A 144 -10.39 -9.79 -1.03
C GLY A 144 -11.68 -9.91 -0.21
N LYS A 145 -12.82 -9.52 -0.76
CA LYS A 145 -14.11 -9.52 -0.03
C LYS A 145 -14.50 -10.89 0.53
N LEU A 146 -14.23 -11.97 -0.21
CA LEU A 146 -14.56 -13.33 0.22
C LEU A 146 -13.61 -13.85 1.31
N LEU A 147 -12.33 -13.45 1.25
CA LEU A 147 -11.31 -13.91 2.19
C LEU A 147 -11.33 -13.19 3.55
N LYS A 148 -11.95 -12.00 3.64
CA LYS A 148 -11.98 -11.15 4.86
C LYS A 148 -12.50 -11.86 6.10
N HIS A 149 -13.52 -12.70 5.95
CA HIS A 149 -14.21 -13.38 7.06
C HIS A 149 -13.67 -14.78 7.36
N LEU A 150 -12.73 -15.27 6.55
CA LEU A 150 -12.19 -16.62 6.70
C LEU A 150 -10.96 -16.61 7.62
N PRO A 151 -10.88 -17.50 8.63
CA PRO A 151 -9.74 -17.58 9.52
C PRO A 151 -8.50 -18.21 8.86
N GLY A 152 -7.36 -18.08 9.54
CA GLY A 152 -6.10 -18.70 9.10
C GLY A 152 -5.52 -18.04 7.85
N LYS A 153 -5.00 -18.86 6.92
CA LYS A 153 -4.23 -18.38 5.75
C LYS A 153 -5.03 -17.44 4.82
N ALA A 154 -6.34 -17.63 4.74
CA ALA A 154 -7.23 -16.73 3.99
C ALA A 154 -7.18 -15.28 4.50
N ARG A 155 -7.21 -15.09 5.82
CA ARG A 155 -7.08 -13.77 6.46
C ARG A 155 -5.74 -13.13 6.14
N ASP A 156 -4.67 -13.93 6.07
CA ASP A 156 -3.33 -13.44 5.77
C ASP A 156 -3.16 -13.05 4.30
N ILE A 157 -3.73 -13.83 3.39
CA ILE A 157 -3.82 -13.47 1.97
C ILE A 157 -4.63 -12.18 1.80
N HIS A 158 -5.75 -12.03 2.52
CA HIS A 158 -6.49 -10.79 2.55
C HIS A 158 -5.63 -9.62 3.02
N SER A 159 -4.87 -9.77 4.11
CA SER A 159 -3.95 -8.72 4.57
C SER A 159 -2.96 -8.32 3.49
N PHE A 160 -2.33 -9.29 2.82
CA PHE A 160 -1.39 -9.02 1.72
C PHE A 160 -2.06 -8.21 0.61
N ILE A 161 -3.27 -8.59 0.20
CA ILE A 161 -4.05 -7.90 -0.83
C ILE A 161 -4.43 -6.47 -0.38
N SER A 162 -4.96 -6.31 0.83
CA SER A 162 -5.39 -5.00 1.34
C SER A 162 -4.22 -4.03 1.48
N VAL A 163 -3.06 -4.50 1.90
CA VAL A 163 -1.85 -3.67 2.02
C VAL A 163 -1.43 -3.07 0.67
N HIS A 164 -1.67 -3.74 -0.46
CA HIS A 164 -1.46 -3.13 -1.77
C HIS A 164 -2.38 -1.93 -2.00
N GLN A 165 -3.66 -2.04 -1.66
CA GLN A 165 -4.63 -0.95 -1.81
C GLN A 165 -4.30 0.23 -0.88
N TYR A 166 -3.96 -0.07 0.37
CA TYR A 166 -3.54 0.93 1.35
C TYR A 166 -2.36 1.74 0.84
N TRP A 167 -1.34 1.03 0.33
CA TRP A 167 -0.11 1.65 -0.13
C TRP A 167 -0.30 2.41 -1.45
N LEU A 168 -1.15 1.92 -2.36
CA LEU A 168 -1.47 2.60 -3.61
C LEU A 168 -2.13 3.97 -3.34
N HIS A 169 -3.01 4.01 -2.35
CA HIS A 169 -3.75 5.21 -1.94
C HIS A 169 -3.20 5.78 -0.62
N CYS A 170 -1.93 6.19 -0.63
CA CYS A 170 -1.10 6.51 0.53
C CYS A 170 -1.44 7.78 1.35
N SER A 171 -2.72 8.16 1.48
CA SER A 171 -3.11 9.23 2.40
C SER A 171 -2.80 8.85 3.86
N SER A 172 -2.58 9.83 4.73
CA SER A 172 -2.26 9.57 6.15
C SER A 172 -3.36 8.76 6.85
N GLU A 173 -4.63 9.00 6.53
CA GLU A 173 -5.75 8.20 7.04
C GLU A 173 -5.66 6.74 6.57
N ASN A 174 -5.40 6.53 5.27
CA ASN A 174 -5.34 5.18 4.73
C ASN A 174 -4.13 4.41 5.27
N LEU A 175 -2.99 5.07 5.43
CA LEU A 175 -1.81 4.49 6.08
C LEU A 175 -2.06 4.22 7.57
N ALA A 176 -2.86 5.01 8.28
CA ALA A 176 -3.26 4.70 9.66
C ALA A 176 -4.10 3.41 9.71
N ARG A 177 -5.06 3.24 8.80
CA ARG A 177 -5.84 1.99 8.67
C ARG A 177 -4.95 0.80 8.33
N MET A 178 -3.95 1.00 7.47
CA MET A 178 -2.94 -0.02 7.16
C MET A 178 -2.14 -0.43 8.41
N LEU A 179 -1.64 0.54 9.17
CA LEU A 179 -0.91 0.30 10.41
C LEU A 179 -1.78 -0.45 11.42
N CYS A 180 -3.04 -0.06 11.61
CA CYS A 180 -3.99 -0.80 12.47
C CYS A 180 -4.15 -2.26 12.03
N LEU A 181 -4.33 -2.53 10.74
CA LEU A 181 -4.43 -3.90 10.21
C LEU A 181 -3.17 -4.71 10.51
N LEU A 182 -1.99 -4.14 10.28
CA LEU A 182 -0.72 -4.84 10.49
C LEU A 182 -0.47 -5.11 11.98
N ILE A 183 -0.68 -4.12 12.83
CA ILE A 183 -0.47 -4.21 14.27
C ILE A 183 -1.45 -5.22 14.89
N ASP A 184 -2.75 -5.10 14.60
CA ASP A 184 -3.79 -6.00 15.12
C ASP A 184 -3.51 -7.48 14.81
N ARG A 185 -3.01 -7.76 13.61
CA ARG A 185 -2.89 -9.13 13.11
C ARG A 185 -1.54 -9.77 13.39
N TYR A 186 -0.47 -8.98 13.39
CA TYR A 186 0.89 -9.51 13.30
C TYR A 186 1.81 -9.09 14.44
N VAL A 187 1.46 -8.07 15.22
CA VAL A 187 2.24 -7.67 16.40
C VAL A 187 1.69 -8.38 17.65
N PRO A 188 2.52 -9.15 18.38
CA PRO A 188 2.08 -9.84 19.59
C PRO A 188 1.47 -8.88 20.62
N GLY A 189 0.35 -9.28 21.23
CA GLY A 189 -0.32 -8.50 22.28
C GLY A 189 -1.34 -7.46 21.78
N TYR A 190 -1.47 -7.22 20.47
CA TYR A 190 -2.38 -6.21 19.92
C TYR A 190 -3.63 -6.77 19.22
N LYS A 191 -3.85 -8.09 19.30
CA LYS A 191 -4.98 -8.75 18.65
C LYS A 191 -6.32 -8.30 19.23
N GLY A 192 -7.15 -7.69 18.39
CA GLY A 192 -8.46 -7.14 18.74
C GLY A 192 -8.39 -5.76 19.40
N VAL A 193 -7.21 -5.14 19.50
CA VAL A 193 -7.03 -3.86 20.21
C VAL A 193 -7.33 -2.67 19.29
N LEU A 194 -6.91 -2.74 18.02
CA LEU A 194 -7.04 -1.64 17.07
C LEU A 194 -8.17 -1.89 16.05
N PRO A 195 -8.89 -0.84 15.62
CA PRO A 195 -9.94 -1.01 14.63
C PRO A 195 -9.35 -1.30 13.26
N VAL A 196 -9.70 -2.47 12.71
CA VAL A 196 -9.32 -2.87 11.37
C VAL A 196 -10.40 -2.48 10.38
N GLN A 197 -10.16 -1.39 9.65
CA GLN A 197 -11.07 -0.88 8.63
C GLN A 197 -10.66 -1.38 7.23
N ASP A 198 -11.43 -1.02 6.21
CA ASP A 198 -11.10 -1.30 4.81
C ASP A 198 -10.32 -0.11 4.18
N PRO A 199 -9.51 -0.36 3.13
CA PRO A 199 -8.84 0.70 2.38
C PRO A 199 -9.81 1.72 1.81
N ILE A 200 -9.45 3.00 1.97
CA ILE A 200 -10.10 4.09 1.26
C ILE A 200 -9.62 4.04 -0.19
N LEU A 201 -10.58 4.00 -1.12
CA LEU A 201 -10.31 4.03 -2.55
C LEU A 201 -10.56 5.44 -3.06
N TYR A 202 -9.58 6.00 -3.76
CA TYR A 202 -9.73 7.28 -4.45
C TYR A 202 -9.89 7.01 -5.95
N PRO A 203 -10.80 7.73 -6.64
CA PRO A 203 -10.97 7.56 -8.08
C PRO A 203 -9.70 7.94 -8.83
N ASP A 204 -9.39 7.22 -9.91
CA ASP A 204 -8.21 7.47 -10.75
C ASP A 204 -8.25 8.86 -11.42
N VAL A 205 -9.46 9.35 -11.71
CA VAL A 205 -9.72 10.70 -12.21
C VAL A 205 -10.90 11.28 -11.43
N ALA A 206 -10.73 12.49 -10.93
CA ALA A 206 -11.77 13.26 -10.28
C ALA A 206 -11.89 14.64 -10.91
N LEU A 207 -13.11 15.16 -11.00
CA LEU A 207 -13.33 16.57 -11.28
C LEU A 207 -13.21 17.33 -9.96
N LEU A 208 -12.28 18.28 -9.91
CA LEU A 208 -12.13 19.16 -8.77
C LEU A 208 -12.91 20.44 -9.06
N HIS A 209 -14.04 20.61 -8.36
CA HIS A 209 -14.78 21.87 -8.40
C HIS A 209 -14.35 22.72 -7.19
N PRO A 210 -13.99 24.00 -7.36
CA PRO A 210 -13.49 24.84 -6.26
C PRO A 210 -14.50 24.97 -5.10
N ASP A 211 -15.80 24.92 -5.41
CA ASP A 211 -16.87 24.99 -4.40
C ASP A 211 -17.32 23.63 -3.86
N ALA A 212 -16.72 22.52 -4.30
CA ALA A 212 -17.08 21.19 -3.79
C ALA A 212 -16.19 20.80 -2.60
N PRO A 213 -16.77 20.34 -1.48
CA PRO A 213 -15.99 19.92 -0.32
C PRO A 213 -15.16 18.65 -0.57
N THR A 214 -15.49 17.86 -1.60
CA THR A 214 -14.76 16.64 -2.00
C THR A 214 -14.74 16.48 -3.52
N PRO A 215 -13.67 15.91 -4.10
CA PRO A 215 -13.59 15.61 -5.53
C PRO A 215 -14.70 14.64 -5.96
N SER A 216 -15.36 14.91 -7.07
CA SER A 216 -16.37 13.99 -7.63
C SER A 216 -15.73 13.04 -8.63
N PRO A 217 -16.06 11.72 -8.61
CA PRO A 217 -15.56 10.79 -9.62
C PRO A 217 -16.00 11.25 -11.01
N THR A 218 -15.09 11.22 -11.98
CA THR A 218 -15.48 11.52 -13.37
C THR A 218 -16.37 10.40 -13.88
N ALA A 219 -17.62 10.70 -14.22
CA ALA A 219 -18.47 9.75 -14.95
C ALA A 219 -17.79 9.42 -16.29
N PRO A 220 -17.75 8.15 -16.73
CA PRO A 220 -17.20 7.82 -18.02
C PRO A 220 -17.97 8.58 -19.10
N ILE A 221 -17.26 9.35 -19.92
CA ILE A 221 -17.83 9.95 -21.13
C ILE A 221 -18.10 8.79 -22.09
N THR A 222 -19.27 8.17 -21.98
CA THR A 222 -19.78 7.31 -23.04
C THR A 222 -20.05 8.22 -24.24
N ARG A 223 -19.19 8.15 -25.25
CA ARG A 223 -19.50 8.65 -26.59
C ARG A 223 -20.68 7.83 -27.15
N SER A 224 -21.90 8.20 -26.76
CA SER A 224 -23.11 7.79 -27.44
C SER A 224 -24.08 8.96 -27.45
N GLY A 225 -24.39 9.48 -28.63
CA GLY A 225 -25.41 10.51 -28.77
C GLY A 225 -25.03 11.54 -29.82
N ASN A 226 -25.49 11.28 -31.03
CA ASN A 226 -25.44 12.15 -32.19
C ASN A 226 -26.18 13.47 -31.88
N VAL A 227 -25.47 14.51 -31.43
CA VAL A 227 -26.05 15.86 -31.35
C VAL A 227 -25.88 16.49 -32.73
N ARG A 228 -26.95 16.40 -33.53
CA ARG A 228 -27.13 17.23 -34.72
C ARG A 228 -26.92 18.68 -34.29
N GLY A 229 -26.09 19.38 -35.06
CA GLY A 229 -25.79 20.78 -34.82
C GLY A 229 -27.08 21.60 -34.83
N ASP A 230 -27.36 22.23 -33.70
CA ASP A 230 -28.15 23.44 -33.66
C ASP A 230 -27.26 24.57 -33.17
N ARG A 231 -27.11 25.58 -34.04
CA ARG A 231 -26.49 26.86 -33.72
C ARG A 231 -27.27 27.49 -32.57
N MET A 232 -26.67 27.56 -31.38
CA MET A 232 -27.09 28.55 -30.39
C MET A 232 -26.14 29.75 -30.48
N GLN A 233 -26.73 30.87 -30.87
CA GLN A 233 -26.11 32.17 -31.12
C GLN A 233 -25.34 32.69 -29.90
N ALA A 234 -24.19 33.31 -30.18
CA ALA A 234 -23.53 34.22 -29.26
C ALA A 234 -24.49 35.36 -28.90
N ARG A 235 -24.68 35.59 -27.60
CA ARG A 235 -25.13 36.88 -27.08
C ARG A 235 -24.10 37.37 -26.07
N ASP A 236 -23.55 38.53 -26.42
CA ASP A 236 -22.67 39.37 -25.62
C ASP A 236 -23.19 39.65 -24.22
N GLY A 237 -22.24 39.86 -23.31
CA GLY A 237 -22.25 41.04 -22.45
C GLY A 237 -22.64 40.83 -20.99
N SER A 238 -21.67 40.55 -20.12
CA SER A 238 -21.40 41.43 -18.97
C SER A 238 -20.07 41.04 -18.31
N ALA A 239 -19.25 42.06 -18.12
CA ALA A 239 -17.89 42.01 -17.64
C ALA A 239 -17.80 41.58 -16.17
N CYS A 240 -16.82 40.73 -15.84
CA CYS A 240 -16.30 40.63 -14.48
C CYS A 240 -14.83 41.07 -14.49
N SER A 241 -14.63 42.20 -13.84
CA SER A 241 -13.42 43.02 -13.82
C SER A 241 -12.40 42.45 -12.82
N ARG A 242 -11.13 42.43 -13.25
CA ARG A 242 -9.94 42.82 -12.47
C ARG A 242 -9.70 42.12 -11.12
N CYS A 243 -8.69 41.25 -11.08
CA CYS A 243 -7.82 41.08 -9.92
C CYS A 243 -6.37 41.30 -10.38
N GLU A 244 -5.87 42.52 -10.10
CA GLU A 244 -4.49 42.93 -10.29
C GLU A 244 -3.61 42.24 -9.25
N LEU A 245 -2.56 41.59 -9.75
CA LEU A 245 -1.37 41.19 -8.99
C LEU A 245 -0.55 42.43 -8.65
N SER A 246 -0.10 42.53 -7.39
CA SER A 246 1.26 42.93 -6.94
C SER A 246 1.22 43.68 -5.59
N PRO A 247 2.35 43.81 -4.88
CA PRO A 247 3.68 43.25 -5.13
C PRO A 247 4.17 42.22 -4.10
#